data_AF-A0A2X1N1L2-F1
#
_entry.id   AF-A0A2X1N1L2-F1
#
_cell.length_a   1.000
_cell.length_b   1.000
_cell.length_c   1.000
_cell.angle_alpha   90.00
_cell.angle_beta   90.00
_cell.angle_gamma   90.00
#
_symmetry.space_group_name_H-M   'P 1'
#
loop_
_entity.id
_entity.type
_entity.pdbx_description
1 polymer ?
#
loop_
_entity_poly.entity_id
_entity_poly.type
_entity_poly.pdbx_seq_one_letter_code
_entity_poly.pdbx_strand_id
1 'polypeptide(L)'
;MAGRSIIRSLGFGLQEIFGNFVSGLIILFERPVRIGDTVTIGSFSGTVSKIRIRATTITDFDRKEVIIPNKAFVTERLINWSLTDTTTRLVIRLGVAYGSDLEKVRKVLLKAATEHPRVMHEPMPEVFFTAFGASTFGS
;
A
#
# COMPACT_ATOMS: atom_id res chain seq x y z
N MET A 1 -19.20 14.75 45.70
CA MET A 1 -18.12 14.37 44.77
C MET A 1 -18.37 13.04 44.04
N ALA A 2 -19.64 12.58 43.88
CA ALA A 2 -19.97 11.28 43.24
C ALA A 2 -20.39 11.38 41.76
N GLY A 3 -20.96 12.51 41.32
CA GLY A 3 -21.47 12.70 39.95
C GLY A 3 -20.40 12.73 38.83
N ARG A 4 -19.16 13.15 39.13
CA ARG A 4 -18.05 13.18 38.15
C ARG A 4 -17.49 11.79 37.82
N SER A 5 -17.76 10.77 38.63
CA SER A 5 -17.31 9.40 38.37
C SER A 5 -18.22 8.67 37.41
N ILE A 6 -19.54 8.87 37.52
CA ILE A 6 -20.56 8.20 36.70
C ILE A 6 -20.40 8.54 35.20
N ILE A 7 -20.10 9.80 34.89
CA ILE A 7 -19.86 10.27 33.51
C ILE A 7 -18.60 9.61 32.91
N ARG A 8 -17.56 9.41 33.72
CA ARG A 8 -16.35 8.69 33.28
C ARG A 8 -16.65 7.21 33.06
N SER A 9 -17.37 6.56 33.97
CA SER A 9 -17.75 5.14 33.84
C SER A 9 -18.64 4.87 32.62
N LEU A 10 -19.59 5.76 32.32
CA LEU A 10 -20.47 5.66 31.15
C LEU A 10 -19.71 5.97 29.86
N GLY A 11 -18.74 6.88 29.91
CA GLY A 11 -17.87 7.24 28.79
C GLY A 11 -16.96 6.10 28.32
N PHE A 12 -16.46 5.25 29.24
CA PHE A 12 -15.61 4.11 28.87
C PHE A 12 -16.34 3.06 28.01
N GLY A 13 -17.58 2.74 28.33
CA GLY A 13 -18.38 1.79 27.53
C GLY A 13 -18.79 2.36 26.16
N LEU A 14 -19.11 3.65 26.11
CA LEU A 14 -19.47 4.34 24.86
C LEU A 14 -18.27 4.48 23.92
N GLN A 15 -17.09 4.81 24.43
CA GLN A 15 -15.88 5.02 23.61
C GLN A 15 -15.56 3.83 22.70
N GLU A 16 -15.78 2.61 23.18
CA GLU A 16 -15.49 1.40 22.43
C GLU A 16 -16.49 1.14 21.30
N ILE A 17 -17.77 1.47 21.53
CA ILE A 17 -18.85 1.37 20.53
C ILE A 17 -18.71 2.47 19.48
N PHE A 18 -18.39 3.69 19.90
CA PHE A 18 -18.17 4.83 18.99
C PHE A 18 -17.02 4.60 18.03
N GLY A 19 -15.91 4.02 18.51
CA GLY A 19 -14.77 3.69 17.67
C GLY A 19 -15.13 2.76 16.50
N ASN A 20 -15.87 1.68 16.77
CA ASN A 20 -16.29 0.73 15.73
C ASN A 20 -17.30 1.33 14.74
N PHE A 21 -18.24 2.15 15.22
CA PHE A 21 -19.27 2.77 14.39
C PHE A 21 -18.70 3.85 13.46
N VAL A 22 -17.88 4.77 13.99
CA VAL A 22 -17.23 5.83 13.19
C VAL A 22 -16.26 5.23 12.18
N SER A 23 -15.53 4.18 12.57
CA SER A 23 -14.64 3.47 11.64
C SER A 23 -15.40 2.82 10.49
N GLY A 24 -16.58 2.24 10.76
CA GLY A 24 -17.46 1.72 9.72
C GLY A 24 -17.91 2.79 8.73
N LEU A 25 -18.25 4.00 9.20
CA LEU A 25 -18.60 5.13 8.33
C LEU A 25 -17.40 5.63 7.52
N ILE A 26 -16.23 5.78 8.14
CA ILE A 26 -14.99 6.21 7.44
C ILE A 26 -14.66 5.24 6.30
N ILE A 27 -14.70 3.92 6.55
CA ILE A 27 -14.44 2.93 5.50
C ILE A 27 -15.44 3.04 4.34
N LEU A 28 -16.71 3.36 4.63
CA LEU A 28 -17.73 3.54 3.58
C LEU A 28 -17.55 4.83 2.77
N PHE A 29 -17.10 5.92 3.41
CA PHE A 29 -16.90 7.22 2.77
C PHE A 29 -15.55 7.36 2.06
N GLU A 30 -14.42 7.03 2.71
CA GLU A 30 -13.07 7.12 2.13
C GLU A 30 -12.72 5.93 1.23
N ARG A 31 -13.37 4.77 1.43
CA ARG A 31 -13.08 3.51 0.72
C ARG A 31 -11.58 3.16 0.64
N PRO A 32 -10.85 3.12 1.76
CA PRO A 32 -9.43 2.73 1.78
C PRO A 32 -9.20 1.26 1.41
N VAL A 33 -10.27 0.44 1.45
CA VAL A 33 -10.25 -0.99 1.16
C VAL A 33 -11.54 -1.40 0.46
N ARG A 34 -11.42 -2.27 -0.54
CA ARG A 34 -12.55 -2.84 -1.30
C ARG A 34 -12.60 -4.34 -1.16
N ILE A 35 -13.78 -4.93 -1.39
CA ILE A 35 -13.91 -6.38 -1.52
C ILE A 35 -13.05 -6.83 -2.71
N GLY A 36 -12.17 -7.80 -2.48
CA GLY A 36 -11.17 -8.27 -3.45
C GLY A 36 -9.76 -7.70 -3.25
N ASP A 37 -9.59 -6.67 -2.42
CA ASP A 37 -8.26 -6.13 -2.13
C ASP A 37 -7.46 -7.10 -1.24
N THR A 38 -6.18 -7.27 -1.55
CA THR A 38 -5.24 -7.97 -0.67
C THR A 38 -4.67 -6.97 0.33
N VAL A 39 -4.91 -7.22 1.61
CA VAL A 39 -4.49 -6.33 2.68
C VAL A 39 -3.79 -7.08 3.80
N THR A 40 -2.92 -6.34 4.49
CA THR A 40 -2.25 -6.79 5.70
C THR A 40 -2.56 -5.83 6.84
N ILE A 41 -3.04 -6.37 7.96
CA ILE A 41 -3.41 -5.64 9.18
C ILE A 41 -2.79 -6.36 10.36
N GLY A 42 -1.84 -5.70 11.02
CA GLY A 42 -1.06 -6.31 12.09
C GLY A 42 -0.31 -7.56 11.59
N SER A 43 -0.67 -8.73 12.13
CA SER A 43 -0.11 -10.03 11.74
C SER A 43 -0.96 -10.81 10.73
N PHE A 44 -2.14 -10.30 10.36
CA PHE A 44 -3.06 -10.98 9.45
C PHE A 44 -2.91 -10.43 8.04
N SER A 45 -2.76 -11.31 7.07
CA SER A 45 -2.70 -10.96 5.65
C SER A 45 -3.70 -11.80 4.87
N GLY A 46 -4.35 -11.21 3.87
CA GLY A 46 -5.29 -11.94 3.03
C GLY A 46 -6.14 -11.03 2.18
N THR A 47 -7.13 -11.61 1.51
CA THR A 47 -8.03 -10.89 0.62
C THR A 47 -9.33 -10.53 1.32
N VAL A 48 -9.79 -9.29 1.19
CA VAL A 48 -11.05 -8.81 1.76
C VAL A 48 -12.21 -9.54 1.09
N SER A 49 -12.94 -10.35 1.84
CA SER A 49 -14.08 -11.12 1.32
C SER A 49 -15.42 -10.44 1.56
N LYS A 50 -15.57 -9.72 2.69
CA LYS A 50 -16.83 -9.05 3.04
C LYS A 50 -16.61 -7.88 4.00
N ILE A 51 -17.23 -6.74 3.72
CA ILE A 51 -17.21 -5.56 4.60
C ILE A 51 -18.60 -5.42 5.25
N ARG A 52 -18.66 -5.34 6.58
CA ARG A 52 -19.90 -5.09 7.35
C ARG A 52 -19.73 -3.83 8.20
N ILE A 53 -20.82 -3.35 8.79
CA ILE A 53 -20.85 -2.09 9.56
C ILE A 53 -19.89 -2.05 10.76
N ARG A 54 -19.58 -3.21 11.38
CA ARG A 54 -18.74 -3.30 12.58
C ARG A 54 -17.42 -4.06 12.38
N ALA A 55 -17.34 -4.88 11.34
CA ALA A 55 -16.21 -5.76 11.10
C ALA A 55 -16.07 -6.08 9.61
N THR A 56 -14.86 -6.37 9.20
CA THR A 56 -14.49 -6.80 7.86
C THR A 56 -13.92 -8.21 7.93
N THR A 57 -14.35 -9.08 7.03
CA THR A 57 -13.84 -10.44 6.90
C THR A 57 -12.75 -10.46 5.84
N ILE A 58 -11.62 -11.05 6.22
CA ILE A 58 -10.47 -11.30 5.35
C ILE A 58 -10.30 -12.81 5.22
N THR A 59 -10.02 -13.28 4.01
CA THR A 59 -9.70 -14.67 3.75
C THR A 59 -8.21 -14.78 3.50
N ASP A 60 -7.51 -15.52 4.36
CA ASP A 60 -6.08 -15.81 4.22
C ASP A 60 -5.82 -16.79 3.05
N PHE A 61 -4.56 -16.95 2.64
CA PHE A 61 -4.14 -17.88 1.57
C PHE A 61 -4.54 -19.34 1.86
N ASP A 62 -4.61 -19.71 3.15
CA ASP A 62 -5.11 -21.01 3.63
C ASP A 62 -6.65 -21.15 3.60
N ARG A 63 -7.38 -20.20 3.00
CA ARG A 63 -8.85 -20.08 3.04
C ARG A 63 -9.46 -19.94 4.45
N LYS A 64 -8.67 -19.49 5.43
CA LYS A 64 -9.18 -19.18 6.78
C LYS A 64 -9.89 -17.82 6.74
N GLU A 65 -11.10 -17.76 7.29
CA GLU A 65 -11.82 -16.49 7.47
C GLU A 65 -11.42 -15.83 8.79
N VAL A 66 -10.84 -14.64 8.70
CA VAL A 66 -10.46 -13.81 9.84
C VAL A 66 -11.40 -12.62 9.92
N ILE A 67 -12.07 -12.44 11.05
CA ILE A 67 -12.99 -11.34 11.29
C ILE A 67 -12.25 -10.22 12.03
N ILE A 68 -12.03 -9.11 11.35
CA ILE A 68 -11.29 -7.96 11.88
C ILE A 68 -12.28 -6.83 12.22
N PRO A 69 -12.30 -6.31 13.46
CA PRO A 69 -13.15 -5.18 13.80
C PRO A 69 -12.74 -3.94 13.00
N ASN A 70 -13.72 -3.16 12.53
CA ASN A 70 -13.45 -1.98 11.69
C ASN A 70 -12.57 -0.95 12.41
N LYS A 71 -12.62 -0.90 13.76
CA LYS A 71 -11.71 -0.06 14.56
C LYS A 71 -10.24 -0.36 14.27
N ALA A 72 -9.87 -1.62 14.05
CA ALA A 72 -8.49 -1.98 13.73
C ALA A 72 -8.01 -1.35 12.41
N PHE A 73 -8.89 -1.15 11.43
CA PHE A 73 -8.53 -0.47 10.17
C PHE A 73 -8.23 1.02 10.35
N VAL A 74 -8.74 1.64 11.40
CA VAL A 74 -8.55 3.06 11.71
C VAL A 74 -7.44 3.28 12.73
N THR A 75 -7.26 2.36 13.68
CA THR A 75 -6.26 2.48 14.75
C THR A 75 -4.94 1.80 14.42
N GLU A 76 -4.95 0.73 13.63
CA GLU A 76 -3.76 -0.03 13.26
C GLU A 76 -3.29 0.31 11.85
N ARG A 77 -2.01 0.02 11.57
CA ARG A 77 -1.42 0.25 10.26
C ARG A 77 -1.96 -0.79 9.27
N LEU A 78 -2.78 -0.33 8.32
CA LEU A 78 -3.23 -1.08 7.15
C LEU A 78 -2.19 -0.96 6.01
N ILE A 79 -1.83 -2.08 5.40
CA ILE A 79 -1.11 -2.11 4.12
C ILE A 79 -2.08 -2.67 3.08
N ASN A 80 -2.43 -1.87 2.07
CA ASN A 80 -3.23 -2.32 0.94
C ASN A 80 -2.33 -2.56 -0.27
N TRP A 81 -2.17 -3.83 -0.64
CA TRP A 81 -1.35 -4.26 -1.78
C TRP A 81 -2.07 -4.06 -3.11
N SER A 82 -3.40 -3.99 -3.10
CA SER A 82 -4.23 -3.87 -4.30
C SER A 82 -4.56 -2.42 -4.67
N LEU A 83 -4.47 -1.48 -3.72
CA LEU A 83 -4.81 -0.06 -3.96
C LEU A 83 -3.71 0.70 -4.70
N THR A 84 -2.48 0.20 -4.67
CA THR A 84 -1.39 0.85 -5.40
C THR A 84 -1.49 0.36 -6.83
N ASP A 85 -2.31 1.07 -7.60
CA ASP A 85 -2.06 1.44 -9.00
C ASP A 85 -1.33 0.36 -9.82
N THR A 86 -1.94 -0.09 -10.93
CA THR A 86 -1.27 -0.94 -11.95
C THR A 86 0.10 -0.35 -12.37
N THR A 87 0.34 0.91 -12.05
CA THR A 87 1.60 1.66 -12.00
C THR A 87 2.55 1.27 -10.86
N THR A 88 3.39 0.26 -11.06
CA THR A 88 4.58 0.04 -10.21
C THR A 88 5.81 0.76 -10.78
N ARG A 89 6.42 1.67 -10.01
CA ARG A 89 7.69 2.32 -10.39
C ARG A 89 8.87 1.40 -10.14
N LEU A 90 9.42 0.81 -11.21
CA LEU A 90 10.65 0.02 -11.17
C LEU A 90 11.87 0.93 -11.40
N VAL A 91 12.84 0.91 -10.49
CA VAL A 91 14.12 1.65 -10.63
C VAL A 91 15.23 0.66 -10.93
N ILE A 92 15.75 0.67 -12.16
CA ILE A 92 16.87 -0.17 -12.59
C ILE A 92 18.14 0.69 -12.61
N ARG A 93 19.17 0.29 -11.85
CA ARG A 93 20.49 0.94 -11.90
C ARG A 93 21.37 0.18 -12.88
N LEU A 94 21.83 0.86 -13.93
CA LEU A 94 22.71 0.28 -14.96
C LEU A 94 24.06 1.01 -14.94
N GLY A 95 25.15 0.24 -14.93
CA GLY A 95 26.49 0.76 -15.14
C GLY A 95 26.82 0.75 -16.64
N VAL A 96 27.26 1.88 -17.18
CA VAL A 96 27.74 1.98 -18.56
C VAL A 96 29.26 2.14 -18.59
N ALA A 97 29.92 1.51 -19.56
CA ALA A 97 31.36 1.62 -19.69
C ALA A 97 31.77 3.07 -19.99
N TYR A 98 32.84 3.52 -19.32
CA TYR A 98 33.44 4.83 -19.55
C TYR A 98 33.81 4.98 -21.03
N GLY A 99 33.31 6.05 -21.68
CA GLY A 99 33.48 6.29 -23.12
C GLY A 99 32.29 5.85 -24.00
N SER A 100 31.24 5.28 -23.41
CA SER A 100 29.99 5.03 -24.14
C SER A 100 29.23 6.33 -24.40
N ASP A 101 28.69 6.49 -25.60
CA ASP A 101 27.82 7.61 -25.96
C ASP A 101 26.53 7.57 -25.12
N LEU A 102 26.41 8.51 -24.18
CA LEU A 102 25.28 8.60 -23.23
C LEU A 102 23.95 8.84 -23.96
N GLU A 103 23.94 9.58 -25.06
CA GLU A 103 22.74 9.81 -25.87
C GLU A 103 22.28 8.52 -26.54
N LYS A 104 23.25 7.75 -27.07
CA LYS A 104 22.97 6.45 -27.67
C LYS A 104 22.47 5.45 -26.63
N VAL A 105 23.08 5.41 -25.44
CA VAL A 105 22.64 4.59 -24.31
C VAL A 105 21.20 4.94 -23.93
N ARG A 106 20.91 6.23 -23.72
CA ARG A 106 19.57 6.70 -23.36
C ARG A 106 18.53 6.26 -24.38
N LYS A 107 18.81 6.42 -25.66
CA LYS A 107 17.91 6.05 -26.75
C LYS A 107 17.64 4.54 -26.79
N VAL A 108 18.66 3.71 -26.58
CA VAL A 108 18.52 2.25 -26.53
C VAL A 108 17.71 1.82 -25.31
N LEU A 109 17.98 2.39 -24.14
CA LEU A 109 17.26 2.08 -22.90
C LEU A 109 15.79 2.51 -22.97
N LEU A 110 15.52 3.70 -23.48
CA LEU A 110 14.15 4.15 -23.73
C LEU A 110 13.44 3.23 -24.72
N LYS A 111 14.08 2.91 -25.85
CA LYS A 111 13.49 1.99 -26.85
C LYS A 111 13.17 0.63 -26.24
N ALA A 112 14.10 0.05 -25.48
CA ALA A 112 13.88 -1.24 -24.82
C ALA A 112 12.77 -1.18 -23.76
N ALA A 113 12.65 -0.06 -23.03
CA ALA A 113 11.56 0.15 -22.10
C ALA A 113 10.21 0.31 -22.81
N THR A 114 10.14 1.05 -23.93
CA THR A 114 8.90 1.26 -24.68
C THR A 114 8.46 0.01 -25.46
N GLU A 115 9.39 -0.82 -25.94
CA GLU A 115 9.05 -2.05 -26.66
C GLU A 115 8.55 -3.18 -25.73
N HIS A 116 8.72 -3.06 -24.42
CA HIS A 116 8.32 -4.12 -23.49
C HIS A 116 6.80 -4.07 -23.20
N PRO A 117 6.03 -5.13 -23.46
CA PRO A 117 4.56 -5.11 -23.36
C PRO A 117 4.01 -4.95 -21.93
N ARG A 118 4.87 -5.05 -20.90
CA ARG A 118 4.50 -4.82 -19.50
C ARG A 118 4.85 -3.40 -19.00
N VAL A 119 5.52 -2.59 -19.82
CA VAL A 119 5.84 -1.20 -19.48
C VAL A 119 4.71 -0.32 -19.99
N MET A 120 4.13 0.46 -19.08
CA MET A 120 3.10 1.41 -19.45
C MET A 120 3.69 2.56 -20.27
N HIS A 121 2.94 3.02 -21.26
CA HIS A 121 3.30 4.20 -22.04
C HIS A 121 2.95 5.51 -21.34
N GLU A 122 2.09 5.44 -20.32
CA GLU A 122 1.68 6.59 -19.52
C GLU A 122 1.54 6.14 -18.04
N PRO A 123 2.34 6.70 -17.10
CA PRO A 123 3.44 7.64 -17.32
C PRO A 123 4.60 7.04 -18.15
N MET A 124 5.21 7.85 -19.01
CA MET A 124 6.32 7.40 -19.87
C MET A 124 7.53 6.98 -19.04
N PRO A 125 8.28 5.92 -19.43
CA PRO A 125 9.50 5.54 -18.75
C PRO A 125 10.57 6.63 -18.89
N GLU A 126 11.16 7.05 -17.78
CA GLU A 126 12.20 8.07 -17.74
C GLU A 126 13.56 7.46 -17.41
N VAL A 127 14.59 7.88 -18.14
CA VAL A 127 15.99 7.49 -17.89
C VAL A 127 16.72 8.70 -17.33
N PHE A 128 17.14 8.61 -16.06
CA PHE A 128 17.94 9.64 -15.39
C PHE A 128 19.36 9.15 -15.14
N PHE A 129 20.33 9.96 -15.54
CA PHE A 129 21.73 9.80 -15.16
C PHE A 129 21.93 10.41 -13.78
N THR A 130 21.90 9.58 -12.73
CA THR A 130 21.88 10.04 -11.33
C THR A 130 23.26 10.02 -10.67
N ALA A 131 24.18 9.18 -11.13
CA ALA A 131 25.54 9.16 -10.62
C ALA A 131 26.50 8.58 -11.66
N PHE A 132 27.65 9.21 -11.87
CA PHE A 132 28.83 8.47 -12.33
C PHE A 132 29.20 7.55 -11.19
N GLY A 133 28.91 6.26 -11.32
CA GLY A 133 29.38 5.27 -10.35
C GLY A 133 30.87 5.49 -10.15
N ALA A 134 31.29 5.64 -8.88
CA ALA A 134 32.70 5.64 -8.54
C ALA A 134 33.32 4.47 -9.28
N SER A 135 34.21 4.81 -10.21
CA SER A 135 34.94 3.88 -11.02
C SER A 135 35.47 2.79 -10.08
N THR A 136 35.13 1.53 -10.36
CA THR A 136 36.04 0.44 -10.02
C THR A 136 37.25 0.61 -10.93
N PHE A 137 38.08 1.62 -10.63
CA PHE A 137 39.47 1.74 -11.05
C PHE A 137 40.30 1.26 -9.86
N GLY A 138 41.27 0.39 -10.18
CA GLY A 138 41.82 -0.59 -9.24
C GLY A 138 42.89 -0.12 -8.26
N SER A 139 43.25 -1.07 -7.42
CA SER A 139 44.63 -1.51 -7.12
C SER A 139 44.57 -2.87 -6.44
#